data_AF-A0A1Q8G0L5-F1
#
_entry.id   AF-A0A1Q8G0L5-F1
#
_cell.length_a   1.000
_cell.length_b   1.000
_cell.length_c   1.000
_cell.angle_alpha   90.00
_cell.angle_beta   90.00
_cell.angle_gamma   90.00
#
_symmetry.space_group_name_H-M   'P 1'
#
loop_
_entity.id
_entity.type
_entity.pdbx_description
1 polymer ?
#
loop_
_entity_poly.entity_id
_entity_poly.type
_entity_poly.pdbx_seq_one_letter_code
_entity_poly.pdbx_strand_id
1 'polypeptide(L)'
;MPFQGLFNHCSRFCRETRGNVATIFALSLVPVALLSGGAVDLSQSMNARSRLAQALDAAALAVGVNTSLSNAQATQIANDFIAANYPGRELGVVQNINVSVDDVTDTVTVTGEARVQTTMLGMAGIDYITVHWESEVQRARQRLELVMVLDNTGSMGGSKIRNLRDSAELLTEILFDAADEPEDVKIGLVPFAATVNVGTNYERAWWLDPLAASPLHAEWAGGSTVEVETCTGRGRRRRCTTEEVLINHWDLFDDLRNTEWEGCVEARAIPMDIDDTPPSVGNPETLFVPFFAPDEPDNDRDYSNDYLDDGITSSLLGRLINLLKYDNGRPSGGGPNSACTTTPITPLTSNRSRLLNAIDDMEANGTTNIPQGVGWGIRVLSPQEPFTEGTAYDDREIIKAMVILTDGDNVMTGRSTDLRSDYSAYGFSAHGRLGTTSSSSSTLGNRLDDRLEDACDYAKAQGIRVYTITFQVNSSSTRDLMRGCASNPSLYFDSPSSEALEDAFEMIAGDLTNLRLSR
;
A
#
# COMPACT_ATOMS: atom_id res chain seq x y z
N MET A 1 -121.20 7.17 18.96
CA MET A 1 -120.11 6.18 19.11
C MET A 1 -118.95 6.57 18.18
N PRO A 2 -117.85 7.17 18.67
CA PRO A 2 -116.67 7.44 17.85
C PRO A 2 -115.37 7.02 18.56
N PHE A 3 -115.17 5.75 18.88
CA PHE A 3 -113.92 5.28 19.52
C PHE A 3 -113.25 4.10 18.80
N GLN A 4 -113.83 3.55 17.72
CA GLN A 4 -113.25 2.42 16.99
C GLN A 4 -112.21 2.79 15.92
N GLY A 5 -112.06 4.07 15.56
CA GLY A 5 -111.07 4.52 14.57
C GLY A 5 -109.64 4.68 15.12
N LEU A 6 -109.50 5.03 16.40
CA LEU A 6 -108.19 5.36 17.00
C LEU A 6 -107.32 4.13 17.27
N PHE A 7 -107.93 3.01 17.67
CA PHE A 7 -107.19 1.79 18.05
C PHE A 7 -106.51 1.09 16.86
N ASN A 8 -107.08 1.20 15.66
CA ASN A 8 -106.49 0.62 14.44
C ASN A 8 -105.31 1.43 13.87
N HIS A 9 -105.12 2.69 14.30
CA HIS A 9 -103.98 3.51 13.87
C HIS A 9 -102.78 3.35 14.81
N CYS A 10 -102.99 3.20 16.12
CA CYS A 10 -101.90 2.92 17.07
C CYS A 10 -101.25 1.55 16.87
N SER A 11 -102.01 0.51 16.49
CA SER A 11 -101.42 -0.82 16.22
C SER A 11 -100.61 -0.89 14.92
N ARG A 12 -100.88 0.01 13.95
CA ARG A 12 -100.05 0.19 12.73
C ARG A 12 -98.74 0.93 13.03
N PHE A 13 -98.75 1.88 13.98
CA PHE A 13 -97.54 2.61 14.37
C PHE A 13 -96.56 1.75 15.18
N CYS A 14 -97.04 0.90 16.10
CA CYS A 14 -96.18 -0.02 16.86
C CYS A 14 -95.57 -1.16 16.03
N ARG A 15 -96.01 -1.35 14.79
CA ARG A 15 -95.55 -2.45 13.89
C ARG A 15 -94.72 -1.94 12.71
N GLU A 16 -94.36 -0.66 12.71
CA GLU A 16 -93.66 -0.01 11.62
C GLU A 16 -92.13 -0.15 11.76
N THR A 17 -91.58 -1.22 11.19
CA THR A 17 -90.13 -1.53 11.21
C THR A 17 -89.29 -0.74 10.20
N ARG A 18 -89.91 0.18 9.44
CA ARG A 18 -89.25 0.93 8.36
C ARG A 18 -88.25 2.00 8.84
N GLY A 19 -88.23 2.32 10.13
CA GLY A 19 -87.27 3.26 10.73
C GLY A 19 -86.01 2.62 11.33
N ASN A 20 -86.03 1.32 11.68
CA ASN A 20 -84.95 0.70 12.45
C ASN A 20 -83.64 0.53 11.65
N VAL A 21 -83.76 0.36 10.32
CA VAL A 21 -82.59 0.28 9.43
C VAL A 21 -81.84 1.62 9.41
N ALA A 22 -82.55 2.75 9.43
CA ALA A 22 -81.93 4.07 9.44
C ALA A 22 -81.21 4.35 10.76
N THR A 23 -81.78 3.93 11.91
CA THR A 23 -81.13 4.08 13.23
C THR A 23 -79.91 3.18 13.39
N ILE A 24 -79.99 1.90 12.98
CA ILE A 24 -78.84 0.98 13.02
C ILE A 24 -77.75 1.47 12.06
N PHE A 25 -78.12 1.89 10.85
CA PHE A 25 -77.18 2.46 9.88
C PHE A 25 -76.47 3.69 10.44
N ALA A 26 -77.22 4.66 10.98
CA ALA A 26 -76.65 5.87 11.59
C ALA A 26 -75.71 5.58 12.77
N LEU A 27 -76.06 4.62 13.63
CA LEU A 27 -75.22 4.22 14.76
C LEU A 27 -73.98 3.42 14.32
N SER A 28 -74.08 2.61 13.26
CA SER A 28 -72.97 1.82 12.71
C SER A 28 -71.99 2.64 11.86
N LEU A 29 -72.45 3.78 11.31
CA LEU A 29 -71.64 4.65 10.47
C LEU A 29 -70.49 5.30 11.26
N VAL A 30 -70.72 5.62 12.54
CA VAL A 30 -69.70 6.19 13.43
C VAL A 30 -68.49 5.25 13.62
N PRO A 31 -68.65 3.99 14.08
CA PRO A 31 -67.52 3.08 14.23
C PRO A 31 -66.88 2.67 12.90
N VAL A 32 -67.64 2.53 11.80
CA VAL A 32 -67.06 2.22 10.48
C VAL A 32 -66.23 3.38 9.94
N ALA A 33 -66.69 4.62 10.10
CA ALA A 33 -65.94 5.81 9.71
C ALA A 33 -64.67 5.99 10.55
N LEU A 34 -64.74 5.75 11.86
CA LEU A 34 -63.58 5.78 12.75
C LEU A 34 -62.54 4.71 12.40
N LEU A 35 -62.95 3.48 12.07
CA LEU A 35 -62.04 2.42 11.65
C LEU A 35 -61.38 2.72 10.31
N SER A 36 -62.16 3.18 9.32
CA SER A 36 -61.64 3.53 7.99
C SER A 36 -60.73 4.75 8.05
N GLY A 37 -61.10 5.76 8.84
CA GLY A 37 -60.29 6.94 9.08
C GLY A 37 -59.02 6.64 9.88
N GLY A 38 -59.11 5.76 10.88
CA GLY A 38 -57.96 5.31 11.65
C GLY A 38 -56.94 4.54 10.80
N ALA A 39 -57.39 3.81 9.78
CA ALA A 39 -56.48 3.20 8.81
C ALA A 39 -55.70 4.23 7.98
N VAL A 40 -56.32 5.37 7.64
CA VAL A 40 -55.65 6.49 6.96
C VAL A 40 -54.63 7.16 7.87
N ASP A 41 -54.99 7.45 9.12
CA ASP A 41 -54.07 8.03 10.12
C ASP A 41 -52.88 7.09 10.37
N LEU A 42 -53.13 5.77 10.43
CA LEU A 42 -52.07 4.75 10.55
C LEU A 42 -51.18 4.74 9.31
N SER A 43 -51.75 4.80 8.11
CA SER A 43 -50.97 4.87 6.86
C SER A 43 -50.07 6.11 6.83
N GLN A 44 -50.56 7.26 7.29
CA GLN A 44 -49.74 8.46 7.40
C GLN A 44 -48.62 8.30 8.43
N SER A 45 -48.91 7.67 9.59
CA SER A 45 -47.89 7.37 10.60
C SER A 45 -46.81 6.41 10.08
N MET A 46 -47.18 5.44 9.24
CA MET A 46 -46.22 4.51 8.62
C MET A 46 -45.33 5.22 7.60
N ASN A 47 -45.89 6.15 6.80
CA ASN A 47 -45.11 6.98 5.88
C ASN A 47 -44.14 7.90 6.65
N ALA A 48 -44.60 8.50 7.75
CA ALA A 48 -43.77 9.29 8.65
C ALA A 48 -42.62 8.44 9.23
N ARG A 49 -42.89 7.21 9.68
CA ARG A 49 -41.87 6.28 10.17
C ARG A 49 -40.82 5.96 9.11
N SER A 50 -41.23 5.63 7.88
CA SER A 50 -40.29 5.31 6.79
C SER A 50 -39.40 6.50 6.44
N ARG A 51 -39.94 7.72 6.48
CA ARG A 51 -39.16 8.92 6.18
C ARG A 51 -38.25 9.32 7.35
N LEU A 52 -38.72 9.13 8.60
CA LEU A 52 -37.89 9.32 9.79
C LEU A 52 -36.70 8.38 9.77
N ALA A 53 -36.91 7.11 9.37
CA ALA A 53 -35.81 6.16 9.18
C ALA A 53 -34.76 6.68 8.19
N GLN A 54 -35.18 7.05 6.98
CA GLN A 54 -34.26 7.59 5.96
C GLN A 54 -33.51 8.85 6.43
N ALA A 55 -34.18 9.73 7.18
CA ALA A 55 -33.56 10.95 7.70
C ALA A 55 -32.53 10.66 8.80
N LEU A 56 -32.83 9.73 9.72
CA LEU A 56 -31.91 9.33 10.78
C LEU A 56 -30.74 8.52 10.24
N ASP A 57 -30.95 7.65 9.25
CA ASP A 57 -29.86 6.90 8.59
C ASP A 57 -28.87 7.88 7.90
N ALA A 58 -29.39 8.88 7.18
CA ALA A 58 -28.55 9.91 6.56
C ALA A 58 -27.79 10.76 7.59
N ALA A 59 -28.43 11.06 8.73
CA ALA A 59 -27.80 11.81 9.81
C ALA A 59 -26.73 10.99 10.55
N ALA A 60 -26.99 9.71 10.83
CA ALA A 60 -26.04 8.80 11.44
C ALA A 60 -24.80 8.62 10.56
N LEU A 61 -24.99 8.47 9.24
CA LEU A 61 -23.88 8.41 8.28
C LEU A 61 -23.08 9.72 8.24
N ALA A 62 -23.75 10.87 8.19
CA ALA A 62 -23.08 12.17 8.14
C ALA A 62 -22.24 12.49 9.40
N VAL A 63 -22.72 12.05 10.57
CA VAL A 63 -21.96 12.12 11.82
C VAL A 63 -20.86 11.06 11.85
N GLY A 64 -21.11 9.86 11.33
CA GLY A 64 -20.15 8.76 11.25
C GLY A 64 -18.88 9.11 10.49
N VAL A 65 -18.99 9.82 9.36
CA VAL A 65 -17.85 10.24 8.52
C VAL A 65 -16.94 11.28 9.21
N ASN A 66 -17.44 11.99 10.22
CA ASN A 66 -16.69 13.04 10.91
C ASN A 66 -16.24 12.55 12.31
N THR A 67 -14.95 12.27 12.45
CA THR A 67 -14.40 11.57 13.63
C THR A 67 -13.94 12.50 14.76
N SER A 68 -13.63 13.77 14.48
CA SER A 68 -13.23 14.76 15.50
C SER A 68 -14.36 15.73 15.86
N LEU A 69 -15.52 15.20 16.23
CA LEU A 69 -16.66 16.02 16.66
C LEU A 69 -16.88 15.90 18.16
N SER A 70 -16.98 17.05 18.84
CA SER A 70 -17.63 17.07 20.16
C SER A 70 -19.09 16.64 20.02
N ASN A 71 -19.68 16.07 21.08
CA ASN A 71 -21.10 15.69 21.11
C ASN A 71 -22.03 16.85 20.69
N ALA A 72 -21.65 18.10 20.98
CA ALA A 72 -22.39 19.28 20.54
C ALA A 72 -22.35 19.50 19.01
N GLN A 73 -21.19 19.30 18.38
CA GLN A 73 -21.04 19.42 16.92
C GLN A 73 -21.69 18.24 16.19
N ALA A 74 -21.58 17.02 16.71
CA ALA A 74 -22.27 15.84 16.19
C ALA A 74 -23.79 16.03 16.20
N THR A 75 -24.33 16.56 17.31
CA THR A 75 -25.76 16.89 17.42
C THR A 75 -26.18 17.96 16.40
N GLN A 76 -25.35 18.99 16.16
CA GLN A 76 -25.66 20.03 15.18
C GLN A 76 -25.72 19.47 13.76
N ILE A 77 -24.72 18.68 13.36
CA ILE A 77 -24.66 18.05 12.03
C ILE A 77 -25.85 17.12 11.83
N ALA A 78 -26.16 16.27 12.82
CA ALA A 78 -27.34 15.40 12.74
C ALA A 78 -28.63 16.20 12.55
N ASN A 79 -28.82 17.30 13.30
CA ASN A 79 -30.00 18.16 13.17
C ASN A 79 -30.11 18.81 11.79
N ASP A 80 -29.00 19.25 11.21
CA ASP A 80 -28.99 19.86 9.87
C ASP A 80 -29.39 18.83 8.79
N PHE A 81 -28.88 17.60 8.89
CA PHE A 81 -29.27 16.50 7.99
C PHE A 81 -30.71 16.04 8.19
N ILE A 82 -31.19 15.95 9.43
CA ILE A 82 -32.59 15.62 9.73
C ILE A 82 -33.53 16.69 9.18
N ALA A 83 -33.20 17.97 9.35
CA ALA A 83 -34.01 19.09 8.83
C ALA A 83 -34.08 19.11 7.30
N ALA A 84 -32.99 18.73 6.62
CA ALA A 84 -32.94 18.62 5.16
C ALA A 84 -33.77 17.44 4.63
N ASN A 85 -33.76 16.30 5.32
CA ASN A 85 -34.44 15.08 4.88
C ASN A 85 -35.90 14.96 5.39
N TYR A 86 -36.25 15.69 6.45
CA TYR A 86 -37.58 15.72 7.06
C TYR A 86 -38.11 17.17 7.24
N PRO A 87 -38.51 17.86 6.16
CA PRO A 87 -39.10 19.19 6.26
C PRO A 87 -40.44 19.13 7.01
N GLY A 88 -40.59 19.91 8.08
CA GLY A 88 -41.73 19.84 9.02
C GLY A 88 -43.11 20.22 8.48
N ARG A 89 -43.29 20.37 7.17
CA ARG A 89 -44.59 20.70 6.53
C ARG A 89 -45.38 19.48 6.06
N GLU A 90 -44.77 18.30 5.96
CA GLU A 90 -45.39 17.20 5.22
C GLU A 90 -45.93 16.06 6.11
N LEU A 91 -45.28 15.70 7.21
CA LEU A 91 -45.63 14.49 7.99
C LEU A 91 -45.36 14.61 9.51
N GLY A 92 -45.55 15.79 10.11
CA GLY A 92 -45.31 16.03 11.54
C GLY A 92 -43.95 16.66 11.85
N VAL A 93 -43.62 16.78 13.14
CA VAL A 93 -42.38 17.43 13.62
C VAL A 93 -41.50 16.39 14.32
N VAL A 94 -40.21 16.36 13.96
CA VAL A 94 -39.22 15.53 14.65
C VAL A 94 -38.86 16.17 15.99
N GLN A 95 -38.83 15.38 17.05
CA GLN A 95 -38.56 15.77 18.42
C GLN A 95 -37.69 14.70 19.10
N ASN A 96 -37.17 15.01 20.29
CA ASN A 96 -36.37 14.09 21.11
C ASN A 96 -35.19 13.48 20.36
N ILE A 97 -34.49 14.29 19.56
CA ILE A 97 -33.29 13.85 18.84
C ILE A 97 -32.17 13.71 19.88
N ASN A 98 -31.60 12.51 19.98
CA ASN A 98 -30.43 12.25 20.80
C ASN A 98 -29.36 11.57 19.95
N VAL A 99 -28.15 12.14 20.00
CA VAL A 99 -26.96 11.65 19.30
C VAL A 99 -25.97 11.20 20.36
N SER A 100 -25.62 9.92 20.32
CA SER A 100 -24.58 9.35 21.17
C SER A 100 -23.45 8.86 20.28
N VAL A 101 -22.23 9.27 20.61
CA VAL A 101 -21.01 8.74 20.02
C VAL A 101 -20.35 7.89 21.10
N ASP A 102 -20.23 6.59 20.86
CA ASP A 102 -19.48 5.67 21.72
C ASP A 102 -18.06 5.53 21.17
N ASP A 103 -17.11 6.18 21.84
CA ASP A 103 -15.69 6.16 21.46
C ASP A 103 -15.01 4.80 21.71
N VAL A 104 -15.65 3.86 22.43
CA VAL A 104 -15.10 2.52 22.71
C VAL A 104 -15.47 1.53 21.61
N THR A 105 -16.71 1.59 21.13
CA THR A 105 -17.21 0.71 20.06
C THR A 105 -17.16 1.37 18.68
N ASP A 106 -16.74 2.64 18.62
CA ASP A 106 -16.73 3.49 17.44
C ASP A 106 -18.11 3.59 16.77
N THR A 107 -19.16 3.53 17.60
CA THR A 107 -20.54 3.46 17.16
C THR A 107 -21.22 4.82 17.33
N VAL A 108 -21.82 5.32 16.26
CA VAL A 108 -22.69 6.50 16.28
C VAL A 108 -24.14 6.04 16.31
N THR A 109 -24.85 6.39 17.37
CA THR A 109 -26.28 6.13 17.53
C THR A 109 -27.06 7.44 17.43
N VAL A 110 -28.01 7.51 16.49
CA VAL A 110 -28.92 8.64 16.33
C VAL A 110 -30.35 8.15 16.56
N THR A 111 -31.01 8.69 17.57
CA THR A 111 -32.40 8.40 17.89
C THR A 111 -33.27 9.62 17.65
N GLY A 112 -34.53 9.39 17.27
CA GLY A 112 -35.49 10.48 17.09
C GLY A 112 -36.92 9.99 17.10
N GLU A 113 -37.83 10.93 17.39
CA GLU A 113 -39.27 10.68 17.41
C GLU A 113 -39.98 11.63 16.45
N ALA A 114 -40.97 11.15 15.70
CA ALA A 114 -41.85 12.01 14.92
C ALA A 114 -43.28 11.92 15.46
N ARG A 115 -43.87 13.08 15.75
CA ARG A 115 -45.25 13.17 16.25
C ARG A 115 -46.20 13.51 15.09
N VAL A 116 -47.02 12.54 14.70
CA VAL A 116 -47.98 12.67 13.59
C VAL A 116 -49.35 13.00 14.15
N GLN A 117 -49.94 14.10 13.70
CA GLN A 117 -51.29 14.48 14.08
C GLN A 117 -52.31 13.56 13.40
N THR A 118 -53.22 12.99 14.18
CA THR A 118 -54.32 12.17 13.65
C THR A 118 -55.52 13.06 13.35
N THR A 119 -56.19 12.83 12.23
CA THR A 119 -57.39 13.60 11.87
C THR A 119 -58.67 12.88 12.31
N MET A 120 -58.69 11.56 12.17
CA MET A 120 -59.87 10.72 12.41
C MET A 120 -59.85 10.10 13.80
N LEU A 121 -58.69 9.61 14.25
CA LEU A 121 -58.51 9.10 15.61
C LEU A 121 -58.54 10.23 16.66
N GLY A 122 -58.20 11.47 16.27
CA GLY A 122 -58.35 12.64 17.13
C GLY A 122 -59.80 12.87 17.56
N MET A 123 -60.78 12.57 16.70
CA MET A 123 -62.20 12.63 17.08
C MET A 123 -62.59 11.59 18.15
N ALA A 124 -61.78 10.55 18.32
CA ALA A 124 -61.92 9.53 19.37
C ALA A 124 -60.99 9.79 20.58
N GLY A 125 -60.33 10.95 20.65
CA GLY A 125 -59.47 11.36 21.76
C GLY A 125 -58.01 10.92 21.66
N ILE A 126 -57.58 10.36 20.52
CA ILE A 126 -56.17 10.03 20.25
C ILE A 126 -55.63 11.06 19.26
N ASP A 127 -55.13 12.19 19.75
CA ASP A 127 -54.76 13.33 18.91
C ASP A 127 -53.45 13.13 18.12
N TYR A 128 -52.59 12.20 18.55
CA TYR A 128 -51.28 11.97 17.95
C TYR A 128 -50.85 10.51 18.01
N ILE A 129 -50.09 10.10 17.00
CA ILE A 129 -49.30 8.87 17.00
C ILE A 129 -47.83 9.28 16.96
N THR A 130 -47.07 8.86 17.96
CA THR A 130 -45.62 9.05 17.99
C THR A 130 -44.93 7.82 17.41
N VAL A 131 -44.05 8.04 16.43
CA VAL A 131 -43.19 7.00 15.87
C VAL A 131 -41.77 7.21 16.34
N HIS A 132 -41.12 6.13 16.76
CA HIS A 132 -39.74 6.12 17.22
C HIS A 132 -38.87 5.35 16.21
N TRP A 133 -37.65 5.85 15.99
CA TRP A 133 -36.63 5.17 15.20
C TRP A 133 -35.24 5.44 15.76
N GLU A 134 -34.38 4.45 15.59
CA GLU A 134 -32.99 4.43 16.02
C GLU A 134 -32.16 3.96 14.82
N SER A 135 -31.11 4.71 14.51
CA SER A 135 -30.12 4.37 13.49
C SER A 135 -28.75 4.28 14.13
N GLU A 136 -28.00 3.25 13.74
CA GLU A 136 -26.67 2.95 14.25
C GLU A 136 -25.70 2.81 13.07
N VAL A 137 -24.54 3.47 13.15
CA VAL A 137 -23.46 3.38 12.16
C VAL A 137 -22.14 3.16 12.90
N GLN A 138 -21.38 2.16 12.46
CA GLN A 138 -20.02 1.92 12.94
C GLN A 138 -19.02 2.73 12.10
N ARG A 139 -18.12 3.47 12.74
CA ARG A 139 -17.02 4.17 12.06
C ARG A 139 -16.04 3.14 11.50
N ALA A 140 -15.76 3.21 10.21
CA ALA A 140 -14.84 2.28 9.57
C ALA A 140 -13.43 2.89 9.57
N ARG A 141 -12.61 2.54 10.57
CA ARG A 141 -11.17 2.85 10.50
C ARG A 141 -10.51 1.95 9.48
N GLN A 142 -9.84 2.56 8.51
CA GLN A 142 -9.06 1.78 7.54
C GLN A 142 -7.76 1.33 8.18
N ARG A 143 -7.33 0.10 7.84
CA ARG A 143 -5.99 -0.38 8.19
C ARG A 143 -4.96 0.28 7.28
N LEU A 144 -3.72 0.35 7.73
CA LEU A 144 -2.62 0.96 7.00
C LEU A 144 -1.53 -0.08 6.73
N GLU A 145 -1.15 -0.21 5.47
CA GLU A 145 0.08 -0.85 5.04
C GLU A 145 1.00 0.22 4.45
N LEU A 146 2.10 0.50 5.14
CA LEU A 146 3.07 1.51 4.76
C LEU A 146 4.40 0.84 4.45
N VAL A 147 5.08 1.27 3.38
CA VAL A 147 6.49 0.93 3.17
C VAL A 147 7.35 2.18 3.14
N MET A 148 8.45 2.17 3.88
CA MET A 148 9.48 3.20 3.83
C MET A 148 10.60 2.75 2.91
N VAL A 149 10.78 3.46 1.79
CA VAL A 149 11.82 3.23 0.79
C VAL A 149 12.92 4.27 1.04
N LEU A 150 13.96 3.86 1.75
CA LEU A 150 14.93 4.78 2.36
C LEU A 150 16.32 4.63 1.74
N ASP A 151 16.86 5.75 1.27
CA ASP A 151 18.18 5.84 0.66
C ASP A 151 19.28 5.60 1.70
N ASN A 152 20.11 4.59 1.42
CA ASN A 152 21.20 4.15 2.28
C ASN A 152 22.54 4.28 1.56
N THR A 153 22.68 5.22 0.62
CA THR A 153 23.88 5.36 -0.20
C THR A 153 25.00 6.08 0.52
N GLY A 154 26.22 6.02 -0.03
CA GLY A 154 27.40 6.65 0.58
C GLY A 154 27.25 8.17 0.82
N SER A 155 26.40 8.87 0.06
CA SER A 155 26.14 10.32 0.29
C SER A 155 25.38 10.59 1.59
N MET A 156 24.68 9.58 2.13
CA MET A 156 23.99 9.61 3.42
C MET A 156 24.91 9.44 4.62
N GLY A 157 26.22 9.28 4.41
CA GLY A 157 27.19 9.10 5.48
C GLY A 157 27.14 10.18 6.59
N GLY A 158 27.52 9.77 7.81
CA GLY A 158 27.71 10.70 8.92
C GLY A 158 26.42 11.09 9.65
N SER A 159 26.05 12.37 9.62
CA SER A 159 24.84 12.85 10.31
C SER A 159 23.56 12.63 9.51
N LYS A 160 23.65 12.50 8.19
CA LYS A 160 22.46 12.39 7.34
C LYS A 160 21.68 11.10 7.61
N ILE A 161 22.35 9.95 7.60
CA ILE A 161 21.75 8.65 7.92
C ILE A 161 21.20 8.62 9.35
N ARG A 162 21.87 9.25 10.32
CA ARG A 162 21.36 9.36 11.70
C ARG A 162 20.04 10.14 11.75
N ASN A 163 19.99 11.32 11.13
CA ASN A 163 18.76 12.11 11.09
C ASN A 163 17.62 11.38 10.34
N LEU A 164 17.96 10.62 9.30
CA LEU A 164 17.00 9.77 8.59
C LEU A 164 16.42 8.69 9.51
N ARG A 165 17.29 7.97 10.25
CA ARG A 165 16.86 6.96 11.21
C ARG A 165 15.96 7.58 12.27
N ASP A 166 16.38 8.67 12.91
CA ASP A 166 15.61 9.38 13.94
C ASP A 166 14.20 9.76 13.43
N SER A 167 14.12 10.30 12.20
CA SER A 167 12.83 10.72 11.61
C SER A 167 11.94 9.54 11.19
N ALA A 168 12.54 8.45 10.70
CA ALA A 168 11.81 7.23 10.36
C ALA A 168 11.30 6.48 11.60
N GLU A 169 12.07 6.49 12.69
CA GLU A 169 11.64 6.01 14.01
C GLU A 169 10.46 6.84 14.51
N LEU A 170 10.52 8.17 14.42
CA LEU A 170 9.42 9.06 14.81
C LEU A 170 8.12 8.75 14.05
N LEU A 171 8.18 8.62 12.72
CA LEU A 171 7.02 8.22 11.91
C LEU A 171 6.45 6.86 12.35
N THR A 172 7.35 5.90 12.57
CA THR A 172 6.99 4.55 13.02
C THR A 172 6.28 4.58 14.38
N GLU A 173 6.81 5.37 15.33
CA GLU A 173 6.22 5.54 16.64
C GLU A 173 4.83 6.17 16.57
N ILE A 174 4.67 7.31 15.88
CA ILE A 174 3.39 8.01 15.75
C ILE A 174 2.31 7.09 15.15
N LEU A 175 2.63 6.35 14.08
CA LEU A 175 1.65 5.50 13.41
C LEU A 175 1.22 4.30 14.26
N PHE A 176 2.17 3.66 14.96
CA PHE A 176 1.84 2.57 15.88
C PHE A 176 1.11 3.05 17.13
N ASP A 177 1.42 4.25 17.66
CA ASP A 177 0.69 4.82 18.81
C ASP A 177 -0.74 5.25 18.43
N ALA A 178 -0.95 5.60 17.16
CA ALA A 178 -2.28 5.90 16.60
C ALA A 178 -3.05 4.64 16.17
N ALA A 179 -2.53 3.43 16.37
CA ALA A 179 -3.23 2.18 16.09
C ALA A 179 -4.02 1.71 17.32
N ASP A 180 -5.29 1.33 17.13
CA ASP A 180 -6.10 0.76 18.22
C ASP A 180 -5.66 -0.68 18.52
N GLU A 181 -5.46 -1.47 17.46
CA GLU A 181 -4.88 -2.80 17.53
C GLU A 181 -3.54 -2.85 16.77
N PRO A 182 -2.55 -3.65 17.22
CA PRO A 182 -1.26 -3.76 16.55
C PRO A 182 -1.35 -4.14 15.06
N GLU A 183 -2.37 -4.89 14.67
CA GLU A 183 -2.58 -5.35 13.28
C GLU A 183 -3.22 -4.30 12.36
N ASP A 184 -3.69 -3.17 12.89
CA ASP A 184 -4.27 -2.11 12.07
C ASP A 184 -3.22 -1.28 11.33
N VAL A 185 -1.95 -1.40 11.73
CA VAL A 185 -0.81 -0.75 11.09
C VAL A 185 0.28 -1.78 10.85
N LYS A 186 0.65 -1.97 9.60
CA LYS A 186 1.83 -2.74 9.20
C LYS A 186 2.78 -1.82 8.47
N ILE A 187 4.04 -1.84 8.87
CA ILE A 187 5.08 -1.02 8.25
C ILE A 187 6.21 -1.94 7.78
N GLY A 188 6.64 -1.75 6.54
CA GLY A 188 7.79 -2.39 5.93
C GLY A 188 8.91 -1.38 5.69
N LEU A 189 10.14 -1.87 5.57
CA LEU A 189 11.32 -1.05 5.32
C LEU A 189 12.10 -1.64 4.15
N VAL A 190 12.41 -0.80 3.17
CA VAL A 190 13.25 -1.12 2.01
C VAL A 190 14.43 -0.15 2.01
N PRO A 191 15.55 -0.53 2.66
CA PRO A 191 16.82 0.16 2.48
C PRO A 191 17.34 -0.12 1.06
N PHE A 192 17.76 0.91 0.33
CA PHE A 192 18.31 0.73 -1.01
C PHE A 192 19.62 1.48 -1.22
N ALA A 193 20.45 0.93 -2.10
CA ALA A 193 21.64 1.58 -2.65
C ALA A 193 21.76 1.16 -4.12
N ALA A 194 22.88 0.55 -4.53
CA ALA A 194 23.08 0.12 -5.92
C ALA A 194 22.20 -1.08 -6.26
N THR A 195 21.96 -1.93 -5.26
CA THR A 195 21.05 -3.08 -5.23
C THR A 195 20.13 -2.99 -4.02
N VAL A 196 19.28 -3.99 -3.84
CA VAL A 196 18.44 -4.18 -2.66
C VAL A 196 18.71 -5.55 -2.05
N ASN A 197 18.79 -5.61 -0.72
CA ASN A 197 19.05 -6.83 0.05
C ASN A 197 17.72 -7.46 0.49
N VAL A 198 17.43 -8.68 0.03
CA VAL A 198 16.22 -9.44 0.41
C VAL A 198 16.42 -10.30 1.65
N GLY A 199 17.67 -10.49 2.08
CA GLY A 199 18.06 -11.31 3.23
C GLY A 199 18.64 -12.66 2.81
N THR A 200 19.70 -13.08 3.51
CA THR A 200 20.42 -14.34 3.26
C THR A 200 19.59 -15.58 3.57
N ASN A 201 18.52 -15.45 4.36
CA ASN A 201 17.58 -16.53 4.64
C ASN A 201 16.82 -17.03 3.39
N TYR A 202 16.90 -16.31 2.26
CA TYR A 202 16.33 -16.71 0.98
C TYR A 202 17.36 -17.33 0.02
N GLU A 203 18.53 -17.71 0.53
CA GLU A 203 19.53 -18.42 -0.27
C GLU A 203 18.88 -19.63 -0.97
N ARG A 204 19.04 -19.69 -2.31
CA ARG A 204 18.46 -20.72 -3.18
C ARG A 204 16.93 -20.88 -3.06
N ALA A 205 16.21 -19.85 -2.64
CA ALA A 205 14.76 -19.83 -2.73
C ALA A 205 14.31 -20.07 -4.18
N TRP A 206 13.17 -20.74 -4.38
CA TRP A 206 12.73 -21.16 -5.72
C TRP A 206 12.52 -19.99 -6.69
N TRP A 207 12.21 -18.81 -6.18
CA TRP A 207 12.02 -17.58 -6.94
C TRP A 207 13.33 -16.83 -7.23
N LEU A 208 14.44 -17.25 -6.60
CA LEU A 208 15.78 -16.67 -6.71
C LEU A 208 16.71 -17.57 -7.56
N ASP A 209 16.15 -18.06 -8.66
CA ASP A 209 16.81 -18.83 -9.72
C ASP A 209 17.90 -19.84 -9.26
N PRO A 210 17.56 -20.85 -8.43
CA PRO A 210 18.54 -21.80 -7.91
C PRO A 210 19.15 -22.72 -8.98
N LEU A 211 18.55 -22.77 -10.17
CA LEU A 211 18.95 -23.65 -11.28
C LEU A 211 19.54 -22.89 -12.47
N ALA A 212 19.84 -21.59 -12.33
CA ALA A 212 20.37 -20.75 -13.40
C ALA A 212 19.53 -20.80 -14.70
N ALA A 213 18.20 -20.80 -14.56
CA ALA A 213 17.25 -20.89 -15.65
C ALA A 213 16.94 -19.53 -16.29
N SER A 214 17.12 -18.43 -15.56
CA SER A 214 16.93 -17.08 -16.08
C SER A 214 17.99 -16.76 -17.13
N PRO A 215 17.63 -16.13 -18.27
CA PRO A 215 18.62 -15.71 -19.25
C PRO A 215 19.58 -14.63 -18.71
N LEU A 216 19.23 -13.98 -17.59
CA LEU A 216 20.07 -12.98 -16.95
C LEU A 216 21.15 -13.59 -16.05
N HIS A 217 20.99 -14.86 -15.62
CA HIS A 217 21.82 -15.49 -14.57
C HIS A 217 23.31 -15.58 -14.92
N ALA A 218 23.67 -15.57 -16.19
CA ALA A 218 25.05 -15.59 -16.64
C ALA A 218 25.27 -14.66 -17.84
N GLU A 219 24.44 -13.62 -17.98
CA GLU A 219 24.50 -12.70 -19.13
C GLU A 219 25.89 -12.09 -19.29
N TRP A 220 26.55 -11.78 -18.17
CA TRP A 220 27.91 -11.23 -18.14
C TRP A 220 28.96 -12.12 -18.80
N ALA A 221 28.70 -13.43 -18.91
CA ALA A 221 29.58 -14.39 -19.56
C ALA A 221 29.32 -14.53 -21.08
N GLY A 222 28.33 -13.82 -21.63
CA GLY A 222 27.95 -13.92 -23.04
C GLY A 222 27.16 -15.19 -23.39
N GLY A 223 26.71 -15.95 -22.39
CA GLY A 223 25.93 -17.17 -22.54
C GLY A 223 25.80 -17.95 -21.23
N SER A 224 24.86 -18.90 -21.16
CA SER A 224 24.61 -19.70 -19.95
C SER A 224 25.69 -20.76 -19.68
N THR A 225 26.44 -21.17 -20.70
CA THR A 225 27.49 -22.21 -20.59
C THR A 225 28.83 -21.71 -21.08
N VAL A 226 29.90 -22.27 -20.52
CA VAL A 226 31.28 -22.03 -20.94
C VAL A 226 32.04 -23.35 -21.10
N GLU A 227 32.88 -23.42 -22.13
CA GLU A 227 33.79 -24.55 -22.31
C GLU A 227 35.02 -24.38 -21.41
N VAL A 228 35.17 -25.28 -20.43
CA VAL A 228 36.32 -25.30 -19.52
C VAL A 228 37.28 -26.40 -19.96
N GLU A 229 38.49 -26.02 -20.38
CA GLU A 229 39.56 -26.97 -20.69
C GLU A 229 40.45 -27.21 -19.46
N THR A 230 40.41 -28.42 -18.91
CA THR A 230 41.31 -28.85 -17.84
C THR A 230 42.43 -29.71 -18.40
N CYS A 231 43.68 -29.32 -18.14
CA CYS A 231 44.85 -30.03 -18.65
C CYS A 231 45.71 -30.63 -17.53
N THR A 232 46.00 -31.92 -17.63
CA THR A 232 46.91 -32.63 -16.72
C THR A 232 48.20 -33.03 -17.41
N GLY A 233 49.30 -33.08 -16.65
CA GLY A 233 50.64 -33.39 -17.16
C GLY A 233 51.41 -32.18 -17.72
N ARG A 234 52.60 -32.41 -18.29
CA ARG A 234 53.48 -31.36 -18.85
C ARG A 234 54.06 -31.76 -20.21
N GLY A 235 54.30 -30.79 -21.07
CA GLY A 235 54.93 -30.98 -22.39
C GLY A 235 54.16 -31.96 -23.28
N ARG A 236 54.86 -32.93 -23.89
CA ARG A 236 54.26 -33.95 -24.78
C ARG A 236 53.30 -34.93 -24.09
N ARG A 237 53.19 -34.91 -22.76
CA ARG A 237 52.25 -35.73 -21.97
C ARG A 237 51.04 -34.93 -21.48
N ARG A 238 50.89 -33.65 -21.89
CA ARG A 238 49.73 -32.83 -21.58
C ARG A 238 48.50 -33.48 -22.22
N ARG A 239 47.52 -33.84 -21.40
CA ARG A 239 46.19 -34.27 -21.84
C ARG A 239 45.21 -33.23 -21.35
N CYS A 240 44.37 -32.76 -22.26
CA CYS A 240 43.34 -31.79 -21.97
C CYS A 240 41.99 -32.44 -22.20
N THR A 241 41.06 -32.11 -21.32
CA THR A 241 39.65 -32.49 -21.39
C THR A 241 38.84 -31.21 -21.35
N THR A 242 37.93 -31.06 -22.31
CA THR A 242 37.01 -29.94 -22.38
C THR A 242 35.64 -30.41 -21.92
N GLU A 243 35.05 -29.67 -20.99
CA GLU A 243 33.70 -29.89 -20.49
C GLU A 243 32.90 -28.60 -20.64
N GLU A 244 31.62 -28.74 -20.99
CA GLU A 244 30.68 -27.63 -21.02
C GLU A 244 30.07 -27.48 -19.62
N VAL A 245 30.30 -26.33 -18.99
CA VAL A 245 29.87 -26.04 -17.62
C VAL A 245 28.78 -24.99 -17.66
N LEU A 246 27.67 -25.23 -16.96
CA LEU A 246 26.62 -24.24 -16.72
C LEU A 246 27.12 -23.22 -15.70
N ILE A 247 27.05 -21.95 -16.04
CA ILE A 247 27.42 -20.87 -15.12
C ILE A 247 26.25 -20.63 -14.16
N ASN A 248 26.52 -20.83 -12.88
CA ASN A 248 25.54 -20.66 -11.83
C ASN A 248 26.15 -19.89 -10.66
N HIS A 249 25.61 -18.70 -10.36
CA HIS A 249 26.09 -17.86 -9.26
C HIS A 249 26.18 -18.59 -7.92
N TRP A 250 25.25 -19.52 -7.62
CA TRP A 250 25.29 -20.31 -6.40
C TRP A 250 26.50 -21.25 -6.34
N ASP A 251 26.80 -21.92 -7.46
CA ASP A 251 27.96 -22.80 -7.57
C ASP A 251 29.27 -21.98 -7.49
N LEU A 252 29.28 -20.76 -8.03
CA LEU A 252 30.42 -19.84 -7.89
C LEU A 252 30.63 -19.38 -6.44
N PHE A 253 29.55 -19.10 -5.69
CA PHE A 253 29.67 -18.82 -4.25
C PHE A 253 30.18 -20.04 -3.47
N ASP A 254 29.69 -21.25 -3.78
CA ASP A 254 30.15 -22.50 -3.13
C ASP A 254 31.65 -22.77 -3.35
N ASP A 255 32.17 -22.43 -4.53
CA ASP A 255 33.58 -22.62 -4.89
C ASP A 255 34.50 -21.61 -4.19
N LEU A 256 33.99 -20.42 -3.85
CA LEU A 256 34.76 -19.36 -3.21
C LEU A 256 34.98 -19.62 -1.71
N ARG A 257 36.07 -19.07 -1.18
CA ARG A 257 36.40 -19.14 0.24
C ARG A 257 36.09 -17.85 0.97
N ASN A 258 35.56 -17.98 2.19
CA ASN A 258 35.31 -16.88 3.13
C ASN A 258 34.39 -15.78 2.55
N THR A 259 33.56 -16.12 1.59
CA THR A 259 32.51 -15.24 1.07
C THR A 259 31.29 -16.12 0.84
N GLU A 260 30.13 -15.57 1.13
CA GLU A 260 28.83 -16.18 0.89
C GLU A 260 27.95 -15.09 0.29
N TRP A 261 26.80 -15.45 -0.28
CA TRP A 261 25.87 -14.47 -0.80
C TRP A 261 25.31 -13.59 0.33
N GLU A 262 25.45 -12.27 0.21
CA GLU A 262 25.08 -11.32 1.28
C GLU A 262 23.61 -10.88 1.26
N GLY A 263 22.81 -11.44 0.35
CA GLY A 263 21.36 -11.25 0.32
C GLY A 263 20.86 -10.32 -0.78
N CYS A 264 21.71 -9.75 -1.63
CA CYS A 264 21.25 -8.85 -2.69
C CYS A 264 20.87 -9.55 -3.98
N VAL A 265 20.02 -8.88 -4.76
CA VAL A 265 19.47 -9.42 -6.01
C VAL A 265 19.71 -8.46 -7.16
N GLU A 266 19.77 -9.01 -8.36
CA GLU A 266 19.80 -8.22 -9.58
C GLU A 266 18.39 -7.74 -9.98
N ALA A 267 18.34 -6.64 -10.73
CA ALA A 267 17.13 -6.13 -11.35
C ALA A 267 16.62 -7.10 -12.43
N ARG A 268 15.32 -7.38 -12.47
CA ARG A 268 14.75 -8.19 -13.56
C ARG A 268 14.78 -7.43 -14.90
N ALA A 269 14.46 -8.13 -15.99
CA ALA A 269 14.35 -7.49 -17.30
C ALA A 269 13.23 -6.44 -17.32
N ILE A 270 13.45 -5.30 -17.98
CA ILE A 270 12.45 -4.25 -18.15
C ILE A 270 11.22 -4.82 -18.88
N PRO A 271 9.97 -4.61 -18.39
CA PRO A 271 9.57 -3.69 -17.30
C PRO A 271 9.48 -4.33 -15.89
N MET A 272 9.83 -5.61 -15.74
CA MET A 272 9.69 -6.37 -14.50
C MET A 272 10.69 -5.96 -13.40
N ASP A 273 11.64 -5.08 -13.69
CA ASP A 273 12.52 -4.46 -12.70
C ASP A 273 11.72 -3.69 -11.64
N ILE A 274 10.66 -2.99 -12.04
CA ILE A 274 9.89 -2.08 -11.19
C ILE A 274 8.47 -2.55 -10.85
N ASP A 275 7.90 -3.45 -11.65
CA ASP A 275 6.50 -3.86 -11.50
C ASP A 275 6.31 -5.06 -10.56
N ASP A 276 5.05 -5.39 -10.28
CA ASP A 276 4.68 -6.50 -9.39
C ASP A 276 4.44 -7.83 -10.13
N THR A 277 5.18 -8.09 -11.22
CA THR A 277 5.08 -9.38 -11.92
C THR A 277 5.54 -10.52 -11.01
N PRO A 278 4.78 -11.61 -10.81
CA PRO A 278 5.19 -12.73 -9.96
C PRO A 278 6.32 -13.55 -10.59
N PRO A 279 7.27 -14.06 -9.78
CA PRO A 279 8.24 -15.05 -10.25
C PRO A 279 7.56 -16.39 -10.62
N SER A 280 8.04 -17.03 -11.67
CA SER A 280 7.50 -18.30 -12.16
C SER A 280 8.59 -19.17 -12.79
N VAL A 281 8.72 -20.41 -12.32
CA VAL A 281 9.61 -21.41 -12.92
C VAL A 281 9.20 -21.76 -14.37
N GLY A 282 7.91 -21.60 -14.70
CA GLY A 282 7.40 -21.79 -16.06
C GLY A 282 7.75 -20.64 -17.02
N ASN A 283 8.17 -19.49 -16.47
CA ASN A 283 8.66 -18.34 -17.23
C ASN A 283 9.94 -17.79 -16.58
N PRO A 284 11.11 -18.41 -16.81
CA PRO A 284 12.35 -18.10 -16.08
C PRO A 284 12.80 -16.63 -16.14
N GLU A 285 12.38 -15.85 -17.15
CA GLU A 285 12.64 -14.40 -17.23
C GLU A 285 12.06 -13.60 -16.05
N THR A 286 11.06 -14.16 -15.37
CA THR A 286 10.41 -13.54 -14.20
C THR A 286 11.12 -13.81 -12.87
N LEU A 287 12.05 -14.77 -12.85
CA LEU A 287 12.81 -15.13 -11.66
C LEU A 287 13.79 -14.01 -11.31
N PHE A 288 14.06 -13.86 -10.01
CA PHE A 288 15.13 -12.99 -9.54
C PHE A 288 16.45 -13.75 -9.61
N VAL A 289 17.52 -13.03 -9.97
CA VAL A 289 18.88 -13.58 -10.01
C VAL A 289 19.62 -13.11 -8.75
N PRO A 290 20.31 -14.00 -8.01
CA PRO A 290 21.16 -13.57 -6.91
C PRO A 290 22.27 -12.67 -7.44
N PHE A 291 22.49 -11.54 -6.78
CA PHE A 291 23.56 -10.62 -7.16
C PHE A 291 24.92 -11.32 -7.05
N PHE A 292 25.67 -11.32 -8.14
CA PHE A 292 27.04 -11.78 -8.19
C PHE A 292 27.81 -10.88 -9.15
N ALA A 293 28.65 -10.01 -8.61
CA ALA A 293 29.57 -9.23 -9.42
C ALA A 293 30.71 -10.14 -9.92
N PRO A 294 30.81 -10.43 -11.22
CA PRO A 294 31.92 -11.24 -11.73
C PRO A 294 33.25 -10.52 -11.49
N ASP A 295 34.30 -11.32 -11.40
CA ASP A 295 35.65 -10.84 -11.16
C ASP A 295 36.19 -10.22 -12.45
N GLU A 296 36.44 -8.92 -12.39
CA GLU A 296 36.94 -8.15 -13.52
C GLU A 296 38.45 -8.41 -13.74
N PRO A 297 38.97 -8.25 -14.96
CA PRO A 297 40.34 -8.68 -15.25
C PRO A 297 41.43 -7.89 -14.51
N ASP A 298 42.47 -8.58 -14.04
CA ASP A 298 43.63 -7.96 -13.39
C ASP A 298 44.34 -6.93 -14.30
N ASN A 299 44.86 -5.86 -13.71
CA ASN A 299 45.89 -5.00 -14.30
C ASN A 299 45.47 -4.02 -15.43
N ASP A 300 44.24 -3.52 -15.42
CA ASP A 300 43.93 -2.23 -16.05
C ASP A 300 43.37 -1.31 -14.94
N ARG A 301 43.92 -0.10 -14.76
CA ARG A 301 43.48 0.89 -13.72
C ARG A 301 42.01 1.32 -13.84
N ASP A 302 41.28 0.71 -14.77
CA ASP A 302 39.96 1.06 -15.25
C ASP A 302 38.89 0.03 -14.83
N TYR A 303 39.28 -1.16 -14.34
CA TYR A 303 38.39 -2.16 -13.72
C TYR A 303 38.32 -1.97 -12.20
N SER A 304 37.13 -2.06 -11.64
CA SER A 304 36.85 -1.63 -10.25
C SER A 304 36.77 -2.78 -9.25
N ASN A 305 36.53 -4.00 -9.74
CA ASN A 305 36.26 -5.18 -8.92
C ASN A 305 37.09 -6.39 -9.39
N ASP A 306 38.42 -6.25 -9.33
CA ASP A 306 39.42 -7.32 -9.54
C ASP A 306 39.80 -7.97 -8.19
N TYR A 307 39.06 -9.01 -7.81
CA TYR A 307 39.17 -9.66 -6.52
C TYR A 307 39.84 -11.03 -6.54
N LEU A 308 40.15 -11.59 -7.71
CA LEU A 308 40.88 -12.85 -7.95
C LEU A 308 41.93 -12.69 -9.05
N ASP A 309 43.01 -13.47 -8.97
CA ASP A 309 43.96 -13.60 -10.08
C ASP A 309 43.28 -14.34 -11.24
N ASP A 310 43.26 -13.74 -12.42
CA ASP A 310 42.66 -14.31 -13.61
C ASP A 310 43.25 -15.67 -14.00
N GLY A 311 44.49 -15.96 -13.58
CA GLY A 311 45.15 -17.25 -13.79
C GLY A 311 45.49 -17.58 -15.25
N ILE A 312 45.11 -16.73 -16.20
CA ILE A 312 45.34 -16.89 -17.64
C ILE A 312 45.69 -15.56 -18.31
N THR A 313 46.30 -15.64 -19.50
CA THR A 313 46.47 -14.49 -20.40
C THR A 313 45.55 -14.68 -21.60
N SER A 314 44.47 -13.91 -21.68
CA SER A 314 43.43 -14.03 -22.72
C SER A 314 42.80 -12.68 -23.06
N SER A 315 41.78 -12.68 -23.91
CA SER A 315 40.89 -11.52 -24.12
C SER A 315 40.13 -11.17 -22.84
N LEU A 316 39.54 -9.97 -22.78
CA LEU A 316 38.63 -9.56 -21.69
C LEU A 316 37.61 -10.66 -21.38
N LEU A 317 36.86 -11.09 -22.39
CA LEU A 317 35.84 -12.12 -22.21
C LEU A 317 36.45 -13.43 -21.68
N GLY A 318 37.59 -13.85 -22.23
CA GLY A 318 38.25 -15.08 -21.79
C GLY A 318 38.68 -15.04 -20.32
N ARG A 319 39.13 -13.88 -19.82
CA ARG A 319 39.50 -13.67 -18.42
C ARG A 319 38.28 -13.62 -17.50
N LEU A 320 37.23 -12.91 -17.95
CA LEU A 320 35.96 -12.79 -17.24
C LEU A 320 35.30 -14.16 -17.03
N ILE A 321 35.24 -15.00 -18.07
CA ILE A 321 34.57 -16.32 -18.02
C ILE A 321 35.47 -17.46 -17.53
N ASN A 322 36.69 -17.18 -17.07
CA ASN A 322 37.59 -18.23 -16.59
C ASN A 322 37.13 -18.74 -15.21
N LEU A 323 36.19 -19.69 -15.18
CA LEU A 323 35.59 -20.17 -13.94
C LEU A 323 36.60 -20.79 -12.95
N LEU A 324 37.75 -21.27 -13.45
CA LEU A 324 38.80 -21.87 -12.61
C LEU A 324 39.40 -20.91 -11.57
N LYS A 325 39.21 -19.59 -11.72
CA LYS A 325 39.67 -18.62 -10.70
C LYS A 325 38.82 -18.64 -9.43
N TYR A 326 37.57 -19.09 -9.54
CA TYR A 326 36.65 -19.19 -8.40
C TYR A 326 36.90 -20.43 -7.55
N ASP A 327 37.38 -21.55 -8.14
CA ASP A 327 37.68 -22.80 -7.43
C ASP A 327 38.68 -22.57 -6.28
N ASN A 328 38.15 -22.63 -5.05
CA ASN A 328 38.89 -22.40 -3.80
C ASN A 328 39.60 -21.02 -3.80
N GLY A 329 39.07 -20.07 -4.57
CA GLY A 329 39.51 -18.68 -4.67
C GLY A 329 39.26 -17.90 -3.38
N ARG A 330 40.05 -16.86 -3.13
CA ARG A 330 39.92 -16.00 -1.95
C ARG A 330 39.69 -14.57 -2.40
N PRO A 331 38.44 -14.11 -2.47
CA PRO A 331 38.13 -12.74 -2.86
C PRO A 331 38.82 -11.73 -1.96
N SER A 332 39.24 -10.62 -2.56
CA SER A 332 39.71 -9.43 -1.85
C SER A 332 38.89 -8.20 -2.27
N GLY A 333 38.99 -7.10 -1.53
CA GLY A 333 38.23 -5.89 -1.88
C GLY A 333 36.71 -6.10 -1.81
N GLY A 334 35.99 -5.63 -2.83
CA GLY A 334 34.52 -5.71 -2.88
C GLY A 334 33.98 -7.12 -3.13
N GLY A 335 34.70 -7.95 -3.88
CA GLY A 335 34.32 -9.34 -4.11
C GLY A 335 33.03 -9.49 -4.92
N PRO A 336 32.41 -10.69 -4.89
CA PRO A 336 31.15 -10.94 -5.59
C PRO A 336 29.96 -10.14 -5.04
N ASN A 337 30.04 -9.61 -3.82
CA ASN A 337 29.01 -8.79 -3.18
C ASN A 337 29.26 -7.28 -3.29
N SER A 338 30.13 -6.81 -4.19
CA SER A 338 30.64 -5.43 -4.20
C SER A 338 29.57 -4.31 -4.24
N ALA A 339 28.37 -4.57 -4.77
CA ALA A 339 27.26 -3.62 -4.78
C ALA A 339 26.18 -3.91 -3.71
N CYS A 340 26.34 -4.98 -2.92
CA CYS A 340 25.42 -5.39 -1.87
C CYS A 340 25.77 -4.72 -0.54
N THR A 341 25.40 -3.46 -0.39
CA THR A 341 25.85 -2.63 0.73
C THR A 341 24.75 -2.30 1.74
N THR A 342 23.52 -2.78 1.53
CA THR A 342 22.36 -2.44 2.35
C THR A 342 22.01 -3.52 3.35
N THR A 343 21.35 -3.13 4.44
CA THR A 343 20.67 -4.06 5.33
C THR A 343 19.47 -4.73 4.62
N PRO A 344 19.04 -5.93 5.07
CA PRO A 344 17.89 -6.62 4.49
C PRO A 344 16.58 -5.85 4.60
N ILE A 345 15.72 -6.02 3.60
CA ILE A 345 14.32 -5.60 3.65
C ILE A 345 13.65 -6.16 4.90
N THR A 346 12.88 -5.30 5.58
CA THR A 346 11.90 -5.75 6.57
C THR A 346 10.54 -5.86 5.90
N PRO A 347 9.96 -7.08 5.78
CA PRO A 347 8.61 -7.25 5.27
C PRO A 347 7.59 -6.51 6.14
N LEU A 348 6.37 -6.30 5.62
CA LEU A 348 5.30 -5.67 6.38
C LEU A 348 5.11 -6.37 7.74
N THR A 349 5.21 -5.60 8.82
CA THR A 349 5.15 -6.13 10.18
C THR A 349 4.39 -5.19 11.12
N SER A 350 3.62 -5.76 12.04
CA SER A 350 3.02 -5.08 13.20
C SER A 350 3.97 -5.03 14.41
N ASN A 351 5.13 -5.71 14.31
CA ASN A 351 6.14 -5.72 15.38
C ASN A 351 7.01 -4.45 15.35
N ARG A 352 6.64 -3.48 16.20
CA ARG A 352 7.36 -2.21 16.39
C ARG A 352 8.86 -2.42 16.64
N SER A 353 9.24 -3.26 17.61
CA SER A 353 10.65 -3.42 17.98
C SER A 353 11.51 -3.99 16.86
N ARG A 354 10.97 -4.93 16.06
CA ARG A 354 11.67 -5.46 14.88
C ARG A 354 11.97 -4.35 13.88
N LEU A 355 10.99 -3.47 13.63
CA LEU A 355 11.13 -2.40 12.66
C LEU A 355 12.09 -1.31 13.15
N LEU A 356 11.98 -0.87 14.42
CA LEU A 356 12.89 0.13 14.99
C LEU A 356 14.35 -0.36 14.96
N ASN A 357 14.60 -1.63 15.30
CA ASN A 357 15.94 -2.21 15.19
C ASN A 357 16.44 -2.21 13.74
N ALA A 358 15.58 -2.54 12.77
CA ALA A 358 15.97 -2.54 11.36
C ALA A 358 16.29 -1.14 10.83
N ILE A 359 15.60 -0.11 11.33
CA ILE A 359 15.91 1.30 11.04
C ILE A 359 17.28 1.65 11.63
N ASP A 360 17.53 1.33 12.91
CA ASP A 360 18.81 1.61 13.57
C ASP A 360 19.99 0.85 12.94
N ASP A 361 19.76 -0.28 12.28
CA ASP A 361 20.82 -1.03 11.61
C ASP A 361 21.24 -0.43 10.25
N MET A 362 20.51 0.54 9.68
CA MET A 362 20.76 1.04 8.30
C MET A 362 22.09 1.79 8.10
N GLU A 363 23.05 1.25 7.36
CA GLU A 363 24.37 1.88 7.15
C GLU A 363 24.61 2.49 5.76
N ALA A 364 24.96 3.78 5.71
CA ALA A 364 25.16 4.51 4.45
C ALA A 364 26.37 4.02 3.63
N ASN A 365 26.13 3.34 2.50
CA ASN A 365 27.16 2.83 1.59
C ASN A 365 26.58 2.52 0.18
N GLY A 366 27.39 2.64 -0.87
CA GLY A 366 27.01 2.33 -2.27
C GLY A 366 26.52 3.54 -3.07
N THR A 367 26.12 3.31 -4.33
CA THR A 367 25.57 4.34 -5.25
C THR A 367 24.05 4.31 -5.28
N THR A 368 23.41 5.41 -5.70
CA THR A 368 21.95 5.57 -5.58
C THR A 368 21.17 4.95 -6.74
N ASN A 369 20.29 3.99 -6.45
CA ASN A 369 19.36 3.39 -7.41
C ASN A 369 17.91 3.41 -6.88
N ILE A 370 17.30 4.61 -6.88
CA ILE A 370 15.93 4.84 -6.39
C ILE A 370 14.89 3.94 -7.06
N PRO A 371 14.89 3.69 -8.39
CA PRO A 371 13.84 2.86 -8.99
C PRO A 371 13.85 1.41 -8.47
N GLN A 372 15.00 0.87 -8.09
CA GLN A 372 15.05 -0.44 -7.42
C GLN A 372 14.41 -0.40 -6.04
N GLY A 373 14.66 0.65 -5.25
CA GLY A 373 13.97 0.86 -3.98
C GLY A 373 12.45 0.92 -4.14
N VAL A 374 11.95 1.68 -5.11
CA VAL A 374 10.50 1.81 -5.39
C VAL A 374 9.90 0.49 -5.86
N GLY A 375 10.56 -0.21 -6.79
CA GLY A 375 10.12 -1.52 -7.27
C GLY A 375 10.02 -2.56 -6.16
N TRP A 376 10.99 -2.58 -5.24
CA TRP A 376 10.92 -3.44 -4.05
C TRP A 376 9.88 -2.96 -3.03
N GLY A 377 9.66 -1.65 -2.89
CA GLY A 377 8.56 -1.11 -2.09
C GLY A 377 7.18 -1.56 -2.59
N ILE A 378 6.97 -1.59 -3.92
CA ILE A 378 5.76 -2.14 -4.54
C ILE A 378 5.56 -3.60 -4.15
N ARG A 379 6.63 -4.41 -4.20
CA ARG A 379 6.61 -5.85 -3.87
C ARG A 379 6.37 -6.13 -2.40
N VAL A 380 6.89 -5.30 -1.50
CA VAL A 380 6.62 -5.41 -0.05
C VAL A 380 5.16 -5.08 0.27
N LEU A 381 4.54 -4.17 -0.49
CA LEU A 381 3.11 -3.85 -0.37
C LEU A 381 2.19 -4.85 -1.10
N SER A 382 2.75 -5.76 -1.89
CA SER A 382 2.03 -6.76 -2.66
C SER A 382 1.71 -8.00 -1.81
N PRO A 383 0.66 -8.78 -2.15
CA PRO A 383 0.49 -10.12 -1.59
C PRO A 383 1.38 -11.18 -2.26
N GLN A 384 2.20 -10.80 -3.25
CA GLN A 384 2.99 -11.72 -4.06
C GLN A 384 4.36 -12.04 -3.45
N GLU A 385 4.95 -13.14 -3.91
CA GLU A 385 6.31 -13.53 -3.55
C GLU A 385 7.32 -12.45 -4.01
N PRO A 386 8.34 -12.12 -3.20
CA PRO A 386 8.82 -12.92 -2.06
C PRO A 386 8.29 -12.49 -0.69
N PHE A 387 7.53 -11.40 -0.61
CA PHE A 387 7.01 -10.84 0.65
C PHE A 387 5.49 -10.83 0.63
N THR A 388 4.89 -11.92 1.08
CA THR A 388 3.44 -12.16 0.95
C THR A 388 2.60 -11.54 2.07
N GLU A 389 3.20 -10.71 2.93
CA GLU A 389 2.54 -10.09 4.08
C GLU A 389 1.56 -8.98 3.70
N GLY A 390 1.71 -8.42 2.49
CA GLY A 390 0.81 -7.41 1.95
C GLY A 390 -0.54 -7.96 1.53
N THR A 391 -1.52 -7.08 1.48
CA THR A 391 -2.89 -7.41 1.03
C THR A 391 -3.10 -7.05 -0.45
N ALA A 392 -4.19 -7.52 -1.05
CA ALA A 392 -4.48 -7.21 -2.46
C ALA A 392 -4.68 -5.69 -2.68
N TYR A 393 -4.26 -5.18 -3.85
CA TYR A 393 -4.36 -3.74 -4.18
C TYR A 393 -5.79 -3.20 -4.25
N ASP A 394 -6.78 -4.05 -4.51
CA ASP A 394 -8.19 -3.67 -4.63
C ASP A 394 -8.97 -3.72 -3.30
N ASP A 395 -8.29 -4.06 -2.20
CA ASP A 395 -8.89 -4.05 -0.86
C ASP A 395 -9.17 -2.61 -0.42
N ARG A 396 -10.46 -2.31 -0.25
CA ARG A 396 -10.93 -0.97 0.12
C ARG A 396 -10.84 -0.72 1.62
N GLU A 397 -10.61 -1.71 2.45
CA GLU A 397 -10.46 -1.54 3.91
C GLU A 397 -9.04 -1.10 4.27
N ILE A 398 -8.11 -1.11 3.31
CA ILE A 398 -6.68 -0.90 3.53
C ILE A 398 -6.19 0.30 2.73
N ILE A 399 -5.50 1.19 3.42
CA ILE A 399 -4.70 2.25 2.83
C ILE A 399 -3.32 1.67 2.55
N LYS A 400 -2.88 1.73 1.30
CA LYS A 400 -1.49 1.42 0.92
C LYS A 400 -0.72 2.71 0.68
N ALA A 401 0.39 2.89 1.39
CA ALA A 401 1.21 4.08 1.31
C ALA A 401 2.70 3.72 1.14
N MET A 402 3.42 4.59 0.45
CA MET A 402 4.86 4.47 0.25
C MET A 402 5.52 5.82 0.55
N VAL A 403 6.56 5.83 1.37
CA VAL A 403 7.38 7.02 1.65
C VAL A 403 8.76 6.79 1.05
N ILE A 404 9.10 7.56 0.02
CA ILE A 404 10.39 7.48 -0.67
C ILE A 404 11.25 8.64 -0.21
N LEU A 405 12.48 8.37 0.22
CA LEU A 405 13.44 9.41 0.58
C LEU A 405 14.77 9.20 -0.16
N THR A 406 15.36 10.30 -0.65
CA THR A 406 16.71 10.32 -1.21
C THR A 406 17.45 11.61 -0.90
N ASP A 407 18.78 11.56 -0.86
CA ASP A 407 19.66 12.72 -0.73
C ASP A 407 20.47 13.07 -1.99
N GLY A 408 20.22 12.36 -3.09
CA GLY A 408 21.04 12.46 -4.28
C GLY A 408 20.33 12.06 -5.57
N ASP A 409 21.09 12.18 -6.66
CA ASP A 409 20.66 11.79 -8.00
C ASP A 409 20.80 10.27 -8.17
N ASN A 410 20.09 9.66 -9.11
CA ASN A 410 20.36 8.27 -9.49
C ASN A 410 21.77 8.14 -10.11
N VAL A 411 22.54 7.14 -9.64
CA VAL A 411 23.93 6.94 -10.06
C VAL A 411 24.19 5.48 -10.42
N MET A 412 24.59 5.27 -11.67
CA MET A 412 25.30 4.08 -12.13
C MET A 412 26.64 4.53 -12.73
N THR A 413 27.74 3.99 -12.21
CA THR A 413 29.09 4.45 -12.56
C THR A 413 29.50 3.91 -13.94
N GLY A 414 29.59 4.80 -14.92
CA GLY A 414 30.15 4.49 -16.23
C GLY A 414 31.68 4.39 -16.22
N ARG A 415 32.23 3.52 -17.06
CA ARG A 415 33.67 3.23 -17.19
C ARG A 415 34.09 3.26 -18.66
N SER A 416 35.30 3.78 -18.92
CA SER A 416 35.88 3.77 -20.27
C SER A 416 36.53 2.42 -20.61
N THR A 417 35.83 1.33 -20.32
CA THR A 417 36.22 -0.07 -20.60
C THR A 417 35.20 -0.70 -21.55
N ASP A 418 35.52 -1.90 -22.05
CA ASP A 418 34.58 -2.68 -22.88
C ASP A 418 33.33 -3.12 -22.09
N LEU A 419 33.42 -3.20 -20.74
CA LEU A 419 32.29 -3.46 -19.84
C LEU A 419 31.42 -2.21 -19.60
N ARG A 420 31.94 -1.02 -19.93
CA ARG A 420 31.28 0.28 -19.97
C ARG A 420 30.74 0.85 -18.65
N SER A 421 30.66 0.06 -17.59
CA SER A 421 30.27 0.50 -16.24
C SER A 421 30.87 -0.40 -15.18
N ASP A 422 30.75 0.00 -13.92
CA ASP A 422 30.82 -0.94 -12.80
C ASP A 422 29.63 -1.90 -12.87
N TYR A 423 29.77 -3.09 -12.27
CA TYR A 423 28.66 -4.03 -12.13
C TYR A 423 27.63 -3.50 -11.13
N SER A 424 26.34 -3.59 -11.46
CA SER A 424 25.24 -3.03 -10.67
C SER A 424 24.04 -3.97 -10.65
N ALA A 425 22.90 -3.56 -10.08
CA ALA A 425 21.66 -4.34 -10.18
C ALA A 425 21.28 -4.67 -11.64
N TYR A 426 21.63 -3.82 -12.62
CA TYR A 426 21.39 -4.07 -14.04
C TYR A 426 22.57 -4.75 -14.74
N GLY A 427 23.52 -5.33 -14.00
CA GLY A 427 24.78 -5.84 -14.51
C GLY A 427 25.66 -4.74 -15.11
N PHE A 428 26.48 -5.12 -16.11
CA PHE A 428 27.26 -4.18 -16.91
C PHE A 428 26.40 -3.49 -17.98
N SER A 429 26.56 -2.17 -18.14
CA SER A 429 25.86 -1.40 -19.17
C SER A 429 26.17 -1.88 -20.60
N ALA A 430 27.29 -2.55 -20.84
CA ALA A 430 27.61 -3.17 -22.12
C ALA A 430 26.52 -4.14 -22.63
N HIS A 431 25.76 -4.77 -21.74
CA HIS A 431 24.68 -5.71 -22.11
C HIS A 431 23.33 -5.03 -22.39
N GLY A 432 23.19 -3.74 -22.06
CA GLY A 432 22.02 -2.96 -22.45
C GLY A 432 20.74 -3.24 -21.65
N ARG A 433 20.82 -3.88 -20.48
CA ARG A 433 19.67 -4.15 -19.59
C ARG A 433 18.86 -2.91 -19.20
N LEU A 434 19.53 -1.76 -19.11
CA LEU A 434 18.91 -0.46 -18.83
C LEU A 434 18.44 0.27 -20.11
N GLY A 435 18.34 -0.42 -21.25
CA GLY A 435 17.96 0.15 -22.54
C GLY A 435 19.02 1.09 -23.16
N THR A 436 20.27 1.00 -22.69
CA THR A 436 21.40 1.77 -23.22
C THR A 436 22.72 1.03 -22.99
N THR A 437 23.67 1.20 -23.91
CA THR A 437 25.05 0.68 -23.78
C THR A 437 26.06 1.81 -23.64
N SER A 438 25.70 2.86 -22.90
CA SER A 438 26.53 4.05 -22.69
C SER A 438 27.53 3.83 -21.57
N SER A 439 28.74 4.37 -21.71
CA SER A 439 29.74 4.44 -20.64
C SER A 439 29.71 5.76 -19.85
N SER A 440 28.72 6.61 -20.12
CA SER A 440 28.56 7.90 -19.45
C SER A 440 27.65 7.76 -18.23
N SER A 441 28.18 8.02 -17.03
CA SER A 441 27.40 7.98 -15.79
C SER A 441 26.16 8.88 -15.83
N SER A 442 26.22 10.03 -16.50
CA SER A 442 25.06 10.92 -16.65
C SER A 442 24.00 10.33 -17.59
N THR A 443 24.39 9.65 -18.66
CA THR A 443 23.43 8.98 -19.55
C THR A 443 22.77 7.80 -18.83
N LEU A 444 23.54 7.05 -18.03
CA LEU A 444 23.03 5.94 -17.24
C LEU A 444 22.11 6.45 -16.11
N GLY A 445 22.49 7.53 -15.42
CA GLY A 445 21.66 8.22 -14.44
C GLY A 445 20.32 8.68 -15.02
N ASN A 446 20.33 9.32 -16.19
CA ASN A 446 19.08 9.72 -16.86
C ASN A 446 18.18 8.52 -17.19
N ARG A 447 18.75 7.35 -17.51
CA ARG A 447 17.94 6.14 -17.71
C ARG A 447 17.34 5.62 -16.42
N LEU A 448 18.07 5.71 -15.31
CA LEU A 448 17.50 5.39 -13.99
C LEU A 448 16.39 6.38 -13.62
N ASP A 449 16.51 7.66 -13.99
CA ASP A 449 15.44 8.64 -13.82
C ASP A 449 14.20 8.26 -14.63
N ASP A 450 14.36 7.87 -15.91
CA ASP A 450 13.26 7.33 -16.74
C ASP A 450 12.58 6.13 -16.02
N ARG A 451 13.38 5.20 -15.44
CA ARG A 451 12.84 4.05 -14.69
C ARG A 451 12.13 4.46 -13.40
N LEU A 452 12.59 5.51 -12.72
CA LEU A 452 11.95 6.01 -11.50
C LEU A 452 10.57 6.58 -11.81
N GLU A 453 10.43 7.37 -12.89
CA GLU A 453 9.13 7.87 -13.34
C GLU A 453 8.16 6.71 -13.59
N ASP A 454 8.60 5.69 -14.35
CA ASP A 454 7.80 4.50 -14.65
C ASP A 454 7.41 3.73 -13.36
N ALA A 455 8.32 3.60 -12.39
CA ALA A 455 8.06 2.92 -11.12
C ALA A 455 7.01 3.64 -10.28
N CYS A 456 7.12 4.97 -10.19
CA CYS A 456 6.17 5.78 -9.45
C CYS A 456 4.80 5.79 -10.14
N ASP A 457 4.76 5.84 -11.47
CA ASP A 457 3.51 5.73 -12.25
C ASP A 457 2.84 4.38 -12.04
N TYR A 458 3.61 3.28 -12.01
CA TYR A 458 3.08 1.96 -11.66
C TYR A 458 2.51 1.95 -10.24
N ALA A 459 3.25 2.44 -9.25
CA ALA A 459 2.79 2.49 -7.86
C ALA A 459 1.46 3.25 -7.72
N LYS A 460 1.38 4.44 -8.34
CA LYS A 460 0.16 5.26 -8.38
C LYS A 460 -1.00 4.54 -9.07
N ALA A 461 -0.73 3.80 -10.14
CA ALA A 461 -1.74 3.02 -10.86
C ALA A 461 -2.31 1.86 -10.02
N GLN A 462 -1.54 1.29 -9.08
CA GLN A 462 -2.02 0.31 -8.10
C GLN A 462 -2.79 0.94 -6.93
N GLY A 463 -2.98 2.26 -6.92
CA GLY A 463 -3.66 2.97 -5.83
C GLY A 463 -2.78 3.22 -4.60
N ILE A 464 -1.46 3.02 -4.70
CA ILE A 464 -0.52 3.32 -3.62
C ILE A 464 -0.39 4.85 -3.51
N ARG A 465 -0.55 5.36 -2.29
CA ARG A 465 -0.30 6.77 -1.96
C ARG A 465 1.20 6.99 -1.77
N VAL A 466 1.84 7.66 -2.72
CA VAL A 466 3.28 7.90 -2.77
C VAL A 466 3.61 9.28 -2.21
N TYR A 467 4.40 9.29 -1.13
CA TYR A 467 5.06 10.46 -0.56
C TYR A 467 6.53 10.43 -0.95
N THR A 468 7.10 11.60 -1.21
CA THR A 468 8.51 11.71 -1.62
C THR A 468 9.20 12.82 -0.85
N ILE A 469 10.41 12.55 -0.37
CA ILE A 469 11.22 13.49 0.41
C ILE A 469 12.59 13.61 -0.26
N THR A 470 13.02 14.85 -0.53
CA THR A 470 14.42 15.13 -0.89
C THR A 470 15.16 15.73 0.29
N PHE A 471 16.26 15.12 0.70
CA PHE A 471 17.03 15.55 1.87
C PHE A 471 18.37 16.17 1.47
N GLN A 472 18.55 17.47 1.69
CA GLN A 472 19.77 18.21 1.34
C GLN A 472 20.20 18.09 -0.14
N VAL A 473 19.23 17.92 -1.05
CA VAL A 473 19.45 17.81 -2.50
C VAL A 473 19.60 19.19 -3.12
N ASN A 474 20.72 19.42 -3.82
CA ASN A 474 20.95 20.69 -4.55
C ASN A 474 20.44 20.64 -6.00
N SER A 475 20.34 19.44 -6.58
CA SER A 475 19.92 19.22 -7.96
C SER A 475 18.46 19.62 -8.15
N SER A 476 18.17 20.52 -9.10
CA SER A 476 16.79 20.89 -9.42
C SER A 476 16.06 19.78 -10.17
N SER A 477 16.76 19.06 -11.05
CA SER A 477 16.16 17.94 -11.80
C SER A 477 15.69 16.84 -10.87
N THR A 478 16.48 16.50 -9.85
CA THR A 478 16.12 15.47 -8.86
C THR A 478 14.95 15.89 -7.98
N ARG A 479 14.90 17.17 -7.59
CA ARG A 479 13.72 17.71 -6.87
C ARG A 479 12.46 17.69 -7.73
N ASP A 480 12.56 18.02 -9.01
CA ASP A 480 11.42 17.99 -9.93
C ASP A 480 10.98 16.54 -10.23
N LEU A 481 11.93 15.61 -10.38
CA LEU A 481 11.70 14.17 -10.55
C LEU A 481 10.96 13.59 -9.35
N MET A 482 11.47 13.82 -8.13
CA MET A 482 10.83 13.35 -6.90
C MET A 482 9.45 14.00 -6.72
N ARG A 483 9.28 15.28 -7.05
CA ARG A 483 7.96 15.94 -7.03
C ARG A 483 6.97 15.30 -8.00
N GLY A 484 7.41 14.86 -9.19
CA GLY A 484 6.58 14.15 -10.16
C GLY A 484 6.23 12.72 -9.76
N CYS A 485 7.11 12.07 -8.99
CA CYS A 485 6.89 10.74 -8.46
C CYS A 485 5.76 10.69 -7.40
N ALA A 486 5.62 11.74 -6.57
CA ALA A 486 4.55 11.83 -5.58
C ALA A 486 3.14 11.72 -6.17
N SER A 487 2.19 11.11 -5.45
CA SER A 487 0.80 10.99 -5.92
C SER A 487 0.09 12.35 -6.06
N ASN A 488 0.54 13.36 -5.33
CA ASN A 488 0.12 14.74 -5.45
C ASN A 488 1.31 15.66 -5.13
N PRO A 489 1.46 16.83 -5.78
CA PRO A 489 2.51 17.78 -5.43
C PRO A 489 2.58 18.18 -3.95
N SER A 490 1.47 18.09 -3.21
CA SER A 490 1.43 18.35 -1.75
C SER A 490 2.04 17.22 -0.90
N LEU A 491 2.34 16.06 -1.49
CA LEU A 491 2.96 14.90 -0.83
C LEU A 491 4.48 14.84 -1.13
N TYR A 492 5.01 15.89 -1.76
CA TYR A 492 6.44 16.10 -1.94
C TYR A 492 6.96 17.07 -0.88
N PHE A 493 8.05 16.70 -0.23
CA PHE A 493 8.71 17.48 0.81
C PHE A 493 10.17 17.75 0.43
N ASP A 494 10.56 19.03 0.45
CA ASP A 494 11.96 19.46 0.28
C ASP A 494 12.55 19.76 1.65
N SER A 495 13.48 18.93 2.12
CA SER A 495 14.05 18.97 3.47
C SER A 495 15.53 19.39 3.42
N PRO A 496 15.84 20.70 3.44
CA PRO A 496 17.22 21.19 3.39
C PRO A 496 17.98 21.06 4.71
N SER A 497 17.30 20.73 5.82
CA SER A 497 17.86 20.59 7.16
C SER A 497 17.27 19.37 7.87
N SER A 498 17.87 18.95 8.98
CA SER A 498 17.35 17.86 9.82
C SER A 498 15.98 18.20 10.43
N GLU A 499 15.77 19.45 10.86
CA GLU A 499 14.49 19.94 11.38
C GLU A 499 13.40 19.86 10.29
N ALA A 500 13.70 20.29 9.06
CA ALA A 500 12.77 20.18 7.94
C ALA A 500 12.53 18.72 7.49
N LEU A 501 13.41 17.79 7.87
CA LEU A 501 13.22 16.37 7.63
C LEU A 501 12.25 15.78 8.66
N GLU A 502 12.48 16.08 9.94
CA GLU A 502 11.60 15.70 11.04
C GLU A 502 10.17 16.22 10.81
N ASP A 503 10.03 17.52 10.48
CA ASP A 503 8.74 18.14 10.12
C ASP A 503 8.03 17.40 8.98
N ALA A 504 8.78 16.93 7.97
CA ALA A 504 8.21 16.19 6.84
C ALA A 504 7.63 14.85 7.28
N PHE A 505 8.36 14.10 8.11
CA PHE A 505 7.89 12.83 8.66
C PHE A 505 6.69 13.02 9.60
N GLU A 506 6.67 14.05 10.43
CA GLU A 506 5.49 14.40 11.27
C GLU A 506 4.25 14.72 10.41
N MET A 507 4.42 15.52 9.35
CA MET A 507 3.31 15.85 8.44
C MET A 507 2.76 14.61 7.73
N ILE A 508 3.63 13.68 7.31
CA ILE A 508 3.22 12.41 6.72
C ILE A 508 2.46 11.56 7.73
N ALA A 509 2.96 11.45 8.97
CA ALA A 509 2.31 10.70 10.04
C ALA A 509 0.90 11.25 10.33
N GLY A 510 0.76 12.58 10.39
CA GLY A 510 -0.52 13.25 10.58
C GLY A 510 -1.50 13.01 9.42
N ASP A 511 -1.04 13.10 8.17
CA ASP A 511 -1.87 12.83 6.99
C ASP A 511 -2.36 11.37 6.98
N LEU A 512 -1.47 10.40 7.22
CA LEU A 512 -1.83 8.98 7.26
C LEU A 512 -2.78 8.64 8.42
N THR A 513 -2.55 9.23 9.60
CA THR A 513 -3.45 9.06 10.76
C THR A 513 -4.84 9.61 10.45
N ASN A 514 -4.93 10.82 9.89
CA ASN A 514 -6.21 11.42 9.51
C ASN A 514 -6.92 10.59 8.43
N LEU A 515 -6.18 10.06 7.44
CA LEU A 515 -6.74 9.26 6.36
C LEU A 515 -7.46 8.02 6.92
N ARG A 516 -6.83 7.32 7.88
CA ARG A 516 -7.41 6.15 8.56
C ARG A 516 -8.72 6.47 9.29
N LEU A 517 -8.88 7.72 9.76
CA LEU A 517 -10.03 8.20 10.53
C LEU A 517 -11.13 8.85 9.67
N SER A 518 -10.95 9.01 8.37
CA SER A 518 -11.80 9.89 7.54
C SER A 518 -12.89 9.20 6.72
N ARG A 519 -13.14 7.89 6.93
CA ARG A 519 -14.01 7.09 6.05
C ARG A 519 -15.35 6.68 6.65
#